data_AF-A0A919U7X4-F1
#
_entry.id   AF-A0A919U7X4-F1
#
_cell.length_a   1.000
_cell.length_b   1.000
_cell.length_c   1.000
_cell.angle_alpha   90.00
_cell.angle_beta   90.00
_cell.angle_gamma   90.00
#
_symmetry.space_group_name_H-M   'P 1'
#
loop_
_entity.id
_entity.type
_entity.pdbx_description
1 polymer ?
#
loop_
_entity_poly.entity_id
_entity_poly.type
_entity_poly.pdbx_seq_one_letter_code
_entity_poly.pdbx_strand_id
1 'polypeptide(L)'
;MSWFRRLRDERGSLPLAMMLTLVGTSLSTLMLPVVITQLRDTAETVDRAKALHAAQAGIDIVMGGIRGSLGSIANLVCIPALDPLRGTVSAAVSGVSSVLPGRYEVSVEYQDATRTPIPCATKLSKLLTVPAFAVITARGTDKAGKSTDKIDPKDRQTRTLSATYVFRFTNENVNGGLLRLYGGAYCLDAGSGSPAVGTIVATQPCNTGSSRQSFAYTKDLTLRLVSSITAKNPQGMCIDSGADPVSGGLLQFQICGVSPLIPYYQRWSLNDSSNFRSTANNGIDLGAFCMHAKAGATKGAFMELTSCGGAADNTRTFAPDATVGAGAADAPNQLVNFQQFGRCVDVTNFNVTLGFLIVWPCKQAPVITGVGWNQRFVVPVTPKEEGKITGQITTYDSTNKKTYCLTTFTPGGTSHFVTMQACPTLLSTAAEVKATQWDISYKIPNSYDTSYIIVDTNGRCLSPTNLDDKKLPPDDIFKGSTVVSKLTTALCDGSKLQKWNAPPNIAKPIPLKDIGEK
;
A
#
# COMPACT_ATOMS: atom_id res chain seq x y z
N MET A 1 73.30 -52.84 -62.34
CA MET A 1 72.50 -52.48 -63.53
C MET A 1 71.29 -51.68 -63.07
N SER A 2 71.14 -50.45 -63.59
CA SER A 2 69.91 -49.64 -63.67
C SER A 2 69.15 -49.21 -62.40
N TRP A 3 69.50 -48.02 -61.90
CA TRP A 3 68.60 -47.11 -61.18
C TRP A 3 67.61 -46.48 -62.17
N PHE A 4 66.30 -46.71 -62.01
CA PHE A 4 65.25 -46.03 -62.79
C PHE A 4 64.86 -44.70 -62.13
N ARG A 5 65.31 -43.57 -62.70
CA ARG A 5 64.72 -42.24 -62.46
C ARG A 5 63.52 -42.04 -63.40
N ARG A 6 62.31 -42.02 -62.85
CA ARG A 6 61.12 -41.45 -63.53
C ARG A 6 61.17 -39.93 -63.38
N LEU A 7 61.43 -39.23 -64.47
CA LEU A 7 61.16 -37.79 -64.60
C LEU A 7 59.63 -37.63 -64.74
N ARG A 8 58.99 -37.08 -63.71
CA ARG A 8 57.61 -36.59 -63.78
C ARG A 8 57.64 -35.19 -64.39
N ASP A 9 56.79 -34.98 -65.38
CA ASP A 9 56.66 -33.75 -66.14
C ASP A 9 55.79 -32.74 -65.35
N GLU A 10 56.42 -31.75 -64.72
CA GLU A 10 55.83 -30.69 -63.89
C GLU A 10 55.47 -29.43 -64.71
N ARG A 11 55.17 -29.55 -66.00
CA ARG A 11 55.02 -28.40 -66.92
C ARG A 11 53.69 -27.63 -66.83
N GLY A 12 52.87 -27.88 -65.81
CA GLY A 12 51.61 -27.14 -65.56
C GLY A 12 51.33 -26.75 -64.10
N SER A 13 52.16 -27.19 -63.14
CA SER A 13 51.92 -26.99 -61.70
C SER A 13 52.33 -25.59 -61.21
N LEU A 14 53.33 -24.98 -61.84
CA LEU A 14 53.90 -23.69 -61.41
C LEU A 14 52.93 -22.50 -61.54
N PRO A 15 52.21 -22.32 -62.68
CA PRO A 15 51.21 -21.26 -62.81
C PRO A 15 50.00 -21.49 -61.89
N LEU A 16 49.58 -22.75 -61.72
CA LEU A 16 48.47 -23.10 -60.84
C LEU A 16 48.82 -22.84 -59.36
N ALA A 17 50.04 -23.18 -58.95
CA ALA A 17 50.55 -22.90 -57.61
C ALA A 17 50.69 -21.39 -57.35
N MET A 18 51.16 -20.61 -58.32
CA MET A 18 51.19 -19.14 -58.21
C MET A 18 49.79 -18.53 -58.12
N MET A 19 48.82 -19.03 -58.89
CA MET A 19 47.44 -18.54 -58.80
C MET A 19 46.81 -18.89 -57.45
N LEU A 20 47.03 -20.11 -56.93
CA LEU A 20 46.55 -20.54 -55.62
C LEU A 20 47.16 -19.73 -54.47
N THR A 21 48.44 -19.37 -54.54
CA THR A 21 49.07 -18.52 -53.52
C THR A 21 48.58 -17.07 -53.61
N LEU A 22 48.32 -16.54 -54.81
CA LEU A 22 47.73 -15.20 -55.00
C LEU A 22 46.28 -15.13 -54.50
N VAL A 23 45.47 -16.14 -54.78
CA VAL A 23 44.10 -16.25 -54.27
C VAL A 23 44.12 -16.46 -52.74
N GLY A 24 45.00 -17.33 -52.23
CA GLY A 24 45.13 -17.57 -50.79
C GLY A 24 45.57 -16.33 -50.00
N THR A 25 46.53 -15.57 -50.53
CA THR A 25 47.00 -14.32 -49.90
C THR A 25 45.98 -13.19 -50.02
N SER A 26 45.32 -13.03 -51.17
CA SER A 26 44.25 -12.03 -51.34
C SER A 26 43.03 -12.33 -50.44
N LEU A 27 42.61 -13.59 -50.29
CA LEU A 27 41.52 -13.96 -49.39
C LEU A 27 41.90 -13.75 -47.91
N SER A 28 43.14 -14.09 -47.54
CA SER A 28 43.64 -13.92 -46.16
C SER A 28 43.76 -12.45 -45.76
N THR A 29 44.22 -11.59 -46.69
CA THR A 29 44.33 -10.14 -46.45
C THR A 29 42.96 -9.47 -46.34
N LEU A 30 41.93 -9.97 -47.03
CA LEU A 30 40.55 -9.49 -46.90
C LEU A 30 39.85 -9.97 -45.61
N MET A 31 40.16 -11.17 -45.11
CA MET A 31 39.55 -11.72 -43.90
C MET A 31 40.12 -11.13 -42.60
N LEU A 32 41.40 -10.74 -42.59
CA LEU A 32 42.06 -10.25 -41.38
C LEU A 32 41.35 -9.01 -40.76
N PRO A 33 40.98 -7.96 -41.52
CA PRO A 33 40.24 -6.82 -40.97
C PRO A 33 38.86 -7.20 -40.39
N VAL A 34 38.17 -8.17 -41.01
CA VAL A 34 36.86 -8.63 -40.55
C VAL A 34 36.99 -9.33 -39.19
N VAL A 35 37.96 -10.23 -39.04
CA VAL A 35 38.21 -10.93 -37.77
C VAL A 35 38.63 -9.95 -36.67
N ILE A 36 39.51 -8.98 -36.99
CA ILE A 36 39.93 -7.95 -36.03
C ILE A 36 38.73 -7.09 -35.58
N THR A 37 37.85 -6.72 -36.51
CA THR A 37 36.65 -5.93 -36.20
C THR A 37 35.69 -6.74 -35.32
N GLN A 38 35.41 -8.00 -35.68
CA GLN A 38 34.58 -8.89 -34.86
C GLN A 38 35.13 -9.12 -33.46
N LEU A 39 36.46 -9.31 -33.31
CA LEU A 39 37.10 -9.45 -32.02
C LEU A 39 36.99 -8.17 -31.18
N ARG A 40 37.11 -7.00 -31.80
CA ARG A 40 36.93 -5.70 -31.12
C ARG A 40 35.49 -5.49 -30.68
N ASP A 41 34.52 -5.74 -31.56
CA ASP A 41 33.09 -5.60 -31.24
C ASP A 41 32.67 -6.58 -30.15
N THR A 42 33.21 -7.80 -30.18
CA THR A 42 32.97 -8.82 -29.14
C THR A 42 33.58 -8.39 -27.81
N ALA A 43 34.83 -7.90 -27.81
CA ALA A 43 35.47 -7.40 -26.61
C ALA A 43 34.70 -6.21 -26.01
N GLU A 44 34.28 -5.25 -26.83
CA GLU A 44 33.48 -4.10 -26.39
C GLU A 44 32.12 -4.52 -25.82
N THR A 45 31.45 -5.50 -26.44
CA THR A 45 30.18 -6.04 -25.96
C THR A 45 30.36 -6.72 -24.60
N VAL A 46 31.42 -7.51 -24.44
CA VAL A 46 31.77 -8.19 -23.19
C VAL A 46 32.10 -7.18 -22.10
N ASP A 47 32.87 -6.15 -22.40
CA ASP A 47 33.25 -5.09 -21.45
C ASP A 47 32.03 -4.25 -21.03
N ARG A 48 31.14 -3.93 -21.98
CA ARG A 48 29.85 -3.29 -21.68
C ARG A 48 28.98 -4.16 -20.78
N ALA A 49 28.88 -5.45 -21.05
CA ALA A 49 28.09 -6.37 -20.22
C ALA A 49 28.63 -6.44 -18.78
N LYS A 50 29.95 -6.51 -18.61
CA LYS A 50 30.61 -6.47 -17.28
C LYS A 50 30.30 -5.18 -16.53
N ALA A 51 30.46 -4.04 -17.19
CA ALA A 51 30.17 -2.74 -16.59
C ALA A 51 28.70 -2.62 -16.19
N LEU A 52 27.77 -3.13 -17.00
CA LEU A 52 26.34 -3.19 -16.66
C LEU A 52 26.07 -4.10 -15.47
N HIS A 53 26.66 -5.30 -15.41
CA HIS A 53 26.51 -6.20 -14.27
C HIS A 53 27.07 -5.60 -12.98
N ALA A 54 28.19 -4.88 -13.06
CA ALA A 54 28.71 -4.14 -11.91
C ALA A 54 27.74 -3.06 -11.44
N ALA A 55 27.17 -2.27 -12.36
CA ALA A 55 26.15 -1.27 -12.03
C ALA A 55 24.90 -1.91 -11.41
N GLN A 56 24.43 -3.05 -11.95
CA GLN A 56 23.30 -3.81 -11.40
C GLN A 56 23.58 -4.27 -9.96
N ALA A 57 24.76 -4.82 -9.69
CA ALA A 57 25.15 -5.21 -8.33
C ALA A 57 25.10 -4.03 -7.35
N GLY A 58 25.49 -2.83 -7.78
CA GLY A 58 25.35 -1.61 -7.00
C GLY A 58 23.89 -1.29 -6.64
N ILE A 59 22.97 -1.42 -7.62
CA ILE A 59 21.53 -1.27 -7.39
C ILE A 59 21.03 -2.32 -6.39
N ASP A 60 21.42 -3.59 -6.57
CA ASP A 60 20.97 -4.70 -5.71
C ASP A 60 21.37 -4.50 -4.24
N ILE A 61 22.59 -3.99 -4.00
CA ILE A 61 23.08 -3.70 -2.64
C ILE A 61 22.24 -2.59 -1.98
N VAL A 62 21.98 -1.51 -2.71
CA VAL A 62 21.13 -0.42 -2.21
C VAL A 62 19.71 -0.89 -1.96
N MET A 63 19.15 -1.68 -2.87
CA MET A 63 17.83 -2.27 -2.74
C MET A 63 17.75 -3.19 -1.52
N GLY A 64 18.80 -3.95 -1.24
CA GLY A 64 18.96 -4.73 -0.02
C GLY A 64 18.91 -3.86 1.24
N GLY A 65 19.63 -2.74 1.24
CA GLY A 65 19.61 -1.76 2.35
C GLY A 65 18.23 -1.11 2.54
N ILE A 66 17.59 -0.67 1.45
CA ILE A 66 16.24 -0.09 1.48
C ILE A 66 15.24 -1.11 2.03
N ARG A 67 15.26 -2.35 1.55
CA ARG A 67 14.35 -3.42 2.01
C ARG A 67 14.67 -3.87 3.44
N GLY A 68 15.93 -3.85 3.83
CA GLY A 68 16.40 -4.17 5.18
C GLY A 68 16.10 -3.11 6.23
N SER A 69 15.61 -1.92 5.85
CA SER A 69 15.27 -0.84 6.79
C SER A 69 14.06 -1.14 7.69
N LEU A 70 13.35 -2.25 7.46
CA LEU A 70 12.17 -2.71 8.21
C LEU A 70 11.07 -1.63 8.34
N GLY A 71 10.93 -0.75 7.35
CA GLY A 71 9.90 0.30 7.33
C GLY A 71 10.22 1.53 8.19
N SER A 72 11.39 1.58 8.84
CA SER A 72 11.82 2.76 9.58
C SER A 72 12.66 3.68 8.70
N ILE A 73 12.19 4.92 8.53
CA ILE A 73 12.96 6.00 7.88
C ILE A 73 14.32 6.24 8.55
N ALA A 74 14.42 5.98 9.86
CA ALA A 74 15.68 6.12 10.59
C ALA A 74 16.75 5.09 10.21
N ASN A 75 16.33 4.01 9.51
CA ASN A 75 17.19 2.93 9.05
C ASN A 75 17.45 2.99 7.53
N LEU A 76 16.86 3.97 6.82
CA LEU A 76 17.18 4.18 5.41
C LEU A 76 18.59 4.75 5.30
N VAL A 77 19.42 4.06 4.52
CA VAL A 77 20.82 4.45 4.32
C VAL A 77 20.88 5.64 3.40
N CYS A 78 21.43 6.74 3.89
CA CYS A 78 21.67 7.93 3.09
C CYS A 78 22.92 7.74 2.20
N ILE A 79 22.77 7.77 0.87
CA ILE A 79 23.90 7.55 -0.05
C ILE A 79 23.93 8.69 -1.08
N PRO A 80 24.36 9.92 -0.70
CA PRO A 80 24.32 11.06 -1.60
C PRO A 80 25.27 10.91 -2.78
N ALA A 81 24.98 11.59 -3.90
CA ALA A 81 25.84 11.57 -5.09
C ALA A 81 27.26 12.12 -4.84
N LEU A 82 27.44 12.98 -3.83
CA LEU A 82 28.74 13.52 -3.43
C LEU A 82 29.60 12.50 -2.66
N ASP A 83 28.97 11.51 -2.02
CA ASP A 83 29.63 10.42 -1.29
C ASP A 83 28.94 9.08 -1.59
N PRO A 84 29.10 8.57 -2.83
CA PRO A 84 28.43 7.35 -3.24
C PRO A 84 28.99 6.13 -2.50
N LEU A 85 28.20 5.06 -2.43
CA LEU A 85 28.66 3.76 -1.97
C LEU A 85 29.46 3.10 -3.10
N ARG A 86 30.65 2.60 -2.78
CA ARG A 86 31.52 1.93 -3.75
C ARG A 86 31.85 0.52 -3.30
N GLY A 87 32.08 -0.34 -4.28
CA GLY A 87 32.49 -1.71 -4.03
C GLY A 87 33.02 -2.41 -5.27
N THR A 88 33.51 -3.62 -5.06
CA THR A 88 33.96 -4.54 -6.12
C THR A 88 32.97 -5.68 -6.26
N VAL A 89 32.76 -6.13 -7.49
CA VAL A 89 32.08 -7.38 -7.79
C VAL A 89 33.17 -8.40 -8.11
N SER A 90 33.38 -9.34 -7.19
CA SER A 90 34.31 -10.44 -7.37
C SER A 90 33.64 -11.72 -6.92
N ALA A 91 32.90 -12.37 -7.81
CA ALA A 91 32.50 -13.75 -7.60
C ALA A 91 33.59 -14.65 -8.17
N ALA A 92 34.28 -15.39 -7.32
CA ALA A 92 35.04 -16.55 -7.78
C ALA A 92 34.02 -17.61 -8.22
N VAL A 93 33.82 -17.74 -9.53
CA VAL A 93 33.05 -18.86 -10.08
C VAL A 93 33.99 -20.07 -10.06
N SER A 94 33.60 -21.13 -9.35
CA SER A 94 34.39 -22.37 -9.29
C SER A 94 34.66 -22.87 -10.72
N GLY A 95 35.94 -23.02 -11.08
CA GLY A 95 36.38 -23.42 -12.43
C GLY A 95 36.75 -22.30 -13.39
N VAL A 96 36.57 -21.02 -13.02
CA VAL A 96 37.05 -19.87 -13.82
C VAL A 96 38.22 -19.21 -13.09
N SER A 97 39.44 -19.36 -13.62
CA SER A 97 40.67 -18.83 -13.02
C SER A 97 40.83 -17.30 -13.16
N SER A 98 40.00 -16.66 -13.99
CA SER A 98 39.95 -15.21 -14.14
C SER A 98 38.70 -14.64 -13.46
N VAL A 99 38.83 -14.30 -12.18
CA VAL A 99 37.86 -13.41 -11.52
C VAL A 99 37.97 -12.06 -12.21
N LEU A 100 36.98 -11.68 -13.02
CA LEU A 100 36.99 -10.39 -13.70
C LEU A 100 36.54 -9.30 -12.71
N PRO A 101 37.43 -8.36 -12.33
CA PRO A 101 37.15 -7.40 -11.27
C PRO A 101 36.28 -6.25 -11.79
N GLY A 102 34.97 -6.35 -11.59
CA GLY A 102 34.07 -5.21 -11.79
C GLY A 102 34.08 -4.28 -10.57
N ARG A 103 33.85 -2.98 -10.78
CA ARG A 103 33.60 -2.01 -9.69
C ARG A 103 32.30 -1.28 -9.91
N TYR A 104 31.64 -0.91 -8.82
CA TYR A 104 30.43 -0.10 -8.85
C TYR A 104 30.53 1.13 -7.95
N GLU A 105 29.77 2.16 -8.31
CA GLU A 105 29.54 3.37 -7.55
C GLU A 105 28.05 3.69 -7.59
N VAL A 106 27.36 3.65 -6.45
CA VAL A 106 25.91 3.84 -6.37
C VAL A 106 25.54 4.98 -5.44
N SER A 107 24.52 5.74 -5.83
CA SER A 107 23.94 6.84 -5.06
C SER A 107 22.42 6.75 -5.08
N VAL A 108 21.79 7.35 -4.06
CA VAL A 108 20.35 7.39 -3.85
C VAL A 108 19.94 8.83 -3.58
N GLU A 109 19.04 9.33 -4.40
CA GLU A 109 18.32 10.57 -4.14
C GLU A 109 16.91 10.22 -3.65
N TYR A 110 16.63 10.57 -2.40
CA TYR A 110 15.29 10.46 -1.84
C TYR A 110 14.44 11.63 -2.29
N GLN A 111 13.18 11.38 -2.64
CA GLN A 111 12.24 12.41 -3.05
C GLN A 111 10.89 12.22 -2.34
N ASP A 112 10.17 13.32 -2.13
CA ASP A 112 8.81 13.30 -1.60
C ASP A 112 7.77 12.93 -2.68
N ALA A 113 6.48 12.95 -2.33
CA ALA A 113 5.39 12.61 -3.25
C ALA A 113 5.29 13.55 -4.48
N THR A 114 5.82 14.77 -4.38
CA THR A 114 5.87 15.76 -5.46
C THR A 114 7.14 15.66 -6.31
N ARG A 115 8.01 14.67 -6.03
CA ARG A 115 9.35 14.51 -6.61
C ARG A 115 10.33 15.61 -6.20
N THR A 116 10.10 16.27 -5.09
CA THR A 116 11.06 17.23 -4.54
C THR A 116 12.16 16.47 -3.79
N PRO A 117 13.46 16.73 -4.05
CA PRO A 117 14.55 16.07 -3.34
C PRO A 117 14.49 16.30 -1.83
N ILE A 118 14.63 15.23 -1.06
CA ILE A 118 14.72 15.25 0.39
C ILE A 118 16.20 15.30 0.76
N PRO A 119 16.65 16.32 1.52
CA PRO A 119 18.06 16.46 1.88
C PRO A 119 18.57 15.23 2.64
N CYS A 120 19.71 14.73 2.16
CA CYS A 120 20.40 13.57 2.69
C CYS A 120 21.88 13.94 2.75
N ALA A 121 22.28 14.61 3.84
CA ALA A 121 23.54 15.35 3.89
C ALA A 121 24.77 14.43 3.99
N THR A 122 24.68 13.31 4.72
CA THR A 122 25.80 12.37 4.93
C THR A 122 25.30 10.93 5.08
N LYS A 123 26.19 9.94 4.91
CA LYS A 123 25.89 8.50 5.20
C LYS A 123 25.41 8.22 6.61
N LEU A 124 25.68 9.12 7.55
CA LEU A 124 25.24 9.06 8.95
C LEU A 124 23.98 9.89 9.21
N SER A 125 23.56 10.73 8.27
CA SER A 125 22.35 11.53 8.38
C SER A 125 21.14 10.63 8.22
N LYS A 126 20.20 10.73 9.15
CA LYS A 126 18.90 10.08 9.04
C LYS A 126 17.96 10.98 8.26
N LEU A 127 17.10 10.38 7.44
CA LEU A 127 16.00 11.12 6.81
C LEU A 127 15.04 11.59 7.90
N LEU A 128 14.73 12.89 7.88
CA LEU A 128 13.72 13.50 8.76
C LEU A 128 12.32 13.42 8.17
N THR A 129 12.24 13.25 6.85
CA THR A 129 10.98 13.18 6.08
C THR A 129 10.87 11.83 5.40
N VAL A 130 9.64 11.32 5.36
CA VAL A 130 9.27 10.05 4.73
C VAL A 130 9.37 10.17 3.19
N PRO A 131 10.30 9.48 2.51
CA PRO A 131 10.44 9.59 1.07
C PRO A 131 9.38 8.80 0.33
N ALA A 132 8.75 9.36 -0.70
CA ALA A 132 7.86 8.61 -1.59
C ALA A 132 8.64 7.83 -2.67
N PHE A 133 9.81 8.35 -3.06
CA PHE A 133 10.67 7.74 -4.08
C PHE A 133 12.13 7.72 -3.64
N ALA A 134 12.89 6.77 -4.17
CA ALA A 134 14.35 6.78 -4.20
C ALA A 134 14.80 6.60 -5.65
N VAL A 135 15.45 7.62 -6.21
CA VAL A 135 16.13 7.52 -7.50
C VAL A 135 17.52 6.96 -7.26
N ILE A 136 17.71 5.72 -7.67
CA ILE A 136 18.98 5.01 -7.56
C ILE A 136 19.76 5.24 -8.86
N THR A 137 20.98 5.73 -8.74
CA THR A 137 21.91 5.86 -9.87
C THR A 137 23.16 5.06 -9.56
N ALA A 138 23.43 4.03 -10.37
CA ALA A 138 24.59 3.16 -10.22
C ALA A 138 25.47 3.25 -11.46
N ARG A 139 26.77 3.44 -11.26
CA ARG A 139 27.81 3.35 -12.27
C ARG A 139 28.56 2.05 -12.08
N GLY A 140 28.89 1.40 -13.19
CA GLY A 140 29.74 0.21 -13.17
C GLY A 140 30.85 0.33 -14.21
N THR A 141 32.00 -0.26 -13.90
CA THR A 141 33.16 -0.38 -14.80
C THR A 141 33.74 -1.78 -14.69
N ASP A 142 34.30 -2.26 -15.78
CA ASP A 142 35.05 -3.52 -15.86
C ASP A 142 36.54 -3.37 -15.53
N LYS A 143 37.01 -2.14 -15.29
CA LYS A 143 38.38 -1.86 -14.89
C LYS A 143 38.63 -2.33 -13.47
N ALA A 144 39.68 -3.15 -13.32
CA ALA A 144 40.24 -3.53 -12.04
C ALA A 144 40.61 -2.31 -11.19
N GLY A 145 40.46 -2.44 -9.87
CA GLY A 145 40.91 -1.44 -8.92
C GLY A 145 40.42 -1.77 -7.51
N LYS A 146 40.72 -0.88 -6.56
CA LYS A 146 40.25 -1.01 -5.18
C LYS A 146 38.79 -0.61 -5.10
N SER A 147 38.08 -1.15 -4.10
CA SER A 147 36.66 -0.84 -3.83
C SER A 147 36.40 0.64 -3.50
N THR A 148 37.42 1.40 -3.15
CA THR A 148 37.31 2.82 -2.76
C THR A 148 37.58 3.79 -3.91
N ASP A 149 38.16 3.32 -5.01
CA ASP A 149 38.55 4.14 -6.14
C ASP A 149 37.33 4.78 -6.84
N LYS A 150 37.47 6.04 -7.24
CA LYS A 150 36.43 6.75 -8.01
C LYS A 150 36.28 6.14 -9.40
N ILE A 151 35.05 5.99 -9.87
CA ILE A 151 34.74 5.63 -11.26
C ILE A 151 34.62 6.92 -12.06
N ASP A 152 35.41 7.07 -13.13
CA ASP A 152 35.28 8.21 -14.04
C ASP A 152 34.03 8.01 -14.93
N PRO A 153 33.02 8.88 -14.87
CA PRO A 153 31.83 8.79 -15.72
C PRO A 153 32.13 9.03 -17.20
N LYS A 154 33.28 9.61 -17.56
CA LYS A 154 33.68 9.86 -18.95
C LYS A 154 34.42 8.69 -19.59
N ASP A 155 34.75 7.67 -18.81
CA ASP A 155 35.40 6.46 -19.30
C ASP A 155 34.44 5.69 -20.22
N ARG A 156 34.93 5.30 -21.40
CA ARG A 156 34.14 4.53 -22.39
C ARG A 156 33.71 3.16 -21.87
N GLN A 157 34.43 2.64 -20.87
CA GLN A 157 34.13 1.39 -20.20
C GLN A 157 33.20 1.55 -18.98
N THR A 158 32.76 2.77 -18.67
CA THR A 158 31.78 3.03 -17.60
C THR A 158 30.37 3.00 -18.18
N ARG A 159 29.45 2.30 -17.51
CA ARG A 159 28.02 2.33 -17.80
C ARG A 159 27.24 2.84 -16.59
N THR A 160 26.21 3.63 -16.84
CA THR A 160 25.34 4.18 -15.80
C THR A 160 23.94 3.61 -15.95
N LEU A 161 23.44 2.99 -14.89
CA LEU A 161 22.05 2.59 -14.74
C LEU A 161 21.33 3.55 -13.79
N SER A 162 20.07 3.81 -14.08
CA SER A 162 19.16 4.51 -13.18
C SER A 162 17.91 3.70 -12.99
N ALA A 163 17.37 3.72 -11.78
CA ALA A 163 16.10 3.07 -11.45
C ALA A 163 15.39 3.87 -10.36
N THR A 164 14.06 3.85 -10.39
CA THR A 164 13.23 4.50 -9.37
C THR A 164 12.64 3.43 -8.46
N TYR A 165 13.02 3.45 -7.18
CA TYR A 165 12.34 2.70 -6.14
C TYR A 165 11.18 3.53 -5.59
N VAL A 166 9.97 3.01 -5.70
CA VAL A 166 8.78 3.63 -5.09
C VAL A 166 8.63 3.08 -3.69
N PHE A 167 8.80 3.93 -2.68
CA PHE A 167 8.55 3.53 -1.30
C PHE A 167 7.09 3.17 -1.12
N ARG A 168 6.90 1.99 -0.54
CA ARG A 168 5.62 1.59 0.02
C ARG A 168 5.82 1.55 1.51
N PHE A 169 5.52 2.67 2.15
CA PHE A 169 4.94 2.56 3.49
C PHE A 169 3.74 1.64 3.32
N THR A 170 3.62 0.65 4.20
CA THR A 170 2.57 -0.36 4.14
C THR A 170 1.31 0.29 3.57
N ASN A 171 0.72 -0.30 2.54
CA ASN A 171 -0.63 0.07 2.12
C ASN A 171 -1.66 -0.24 3.23
N GLU A 172 -1.20 -0.50 4.47
CA GLU A 172 -1.94 -0.15 5.65
C GLU A 172 -2.40 1.27 5.42
N ASN A 173 -3.68 1.38 5.17
CA ASN A 173 -4.29 2.58 4.68
C ASN A 173 -4.53 3.53 5.88
N VAL A 174 -3.56 3.51 6.81
CA VAL A 174 -3.39 4.23 8.07
C VAL A 174 -2.07 4.99 8.03
N ASN A 175 -1.93 5.86 7.03
CA ASN A 175 -1.09 7.07 7.17
C ASN A 175 -1.52 7.93 8.39
N GLY A 176 -2.64 7.56 9.00
CA GLY A 176 -3.35 8.25 10.04
C GLY A 176 -4.30 9.27 9.44
N GLY A 177 -5.35 9.57 10.18
CA GLY A 177 -6.34 10.55 9.79
C GLY A 177 -6.79 11.34 11.00
N LEU A 178 -7.63 12.33 10.73
CA LEU A 178 -8.18 13.15 11.78
C LEU A 178 -9.38 12.45 12.42
N LEU A 179 -9.43 12.44 13.75
CA LEU A 179 -10.62 12.11 14.52
C LEU A 179 -11.45 13.38 14.71
N ARG A 180 -12.34 13.68 13.75
CA ARG A 180 -13.18 14.89 13.75
C ARG A 180 -14.38 14.72 14.67
N LEU A 181 -14.76 15.79 15.36
CA LEU A 181 -16.08 15.92 15.94
C LEU A 181 -17.10 16.29 14.84
N TYR A 182 -18.37 15.98 15.08
CA TYR A 182 -19.49 16.33 14.21
C TYR A 182 -19.49 17.84 13.90
N GLY A 183 -19.72 18.19 12.64
CA GLY A 183 -19.54 19.55 12.12
C GLY A 183 -18.14 19.84 11.58
N GLY A 184 -17.16 18.96 11.85
CA GLY A 184 -15.89 18.87 11.11
C GLY A 184 -14.83 19.94 11.40
N ALA A 185 -15.14 20.96 12.21
CA ALA A 185 -14.23 22.07 12.52
C ALA A 185 -13.12 21.71 13.53
N TYR A 186 -13.40 20.78 14.45
CA TYR A 186 -12.51 20.42 15.55
C TYR A 186 -12.16 18.94 15.52
N CYS A 187 -10.92 18.65 15.89
CA CYS A 187 -10.30 17.34 15.86
C CYS A 187 -9.65 17.03 17.21
N LEU A 188 -9.52 15.74 17.53
CA LEU A 188 -8.69 15.33 18.66
C LEU A 188 -7.23 15.72 18.42
N ASP A 189 -6.55 16.12 19.49
CA ASP A 189 -5.20 16.67 19.47
C ASP A 189 -4.41 16.18 20.69
N ALA A 190 -3.19 15.73 20.43
CA ALA A 190 -2.28 15.20 21.44
C ALA A 190 -1.34 16.25 22.06
N GLY A 191 -1.46 17.52 21.67
CA GLY A 191 -0.53 18.60 22.04
C GLY A 191 0.80 18.54 21.29
N SER A 192 1.35 17.34 21.09
CA SER A 192 2.59 17.07 20.33
C SER A 192 2.52 15.73 19.58
N GLY A 193 3.47 15.48 18.68
CA GLY A 193 3.58 14.20 17.97
C GLY A 193 4.09 13.04 18.85
N SER A 194 4.63 13.33 20.04
CA SER A 194 5.07 12.33 21.03
C SER A 194 4.67 12.80 22.43
N PRO A 195 3.36 12.75 22.77
CA PRO A 195 2.90 13.18 24.08
C PRO A 195 3.54 12.34 25.18
N ALA A 196 3.80 12.96 26.34
CA ALA A 196 4.20 12.23 27.53
C ALA A 196 3.04 11.37 28.05
N VAL A 197 3.36 10.30 28.77
CA VAL A 197 2.36 9.52 29.52
C VAL A 197 1.55 10.44 30.44
N GLY A 198 0.22 10.30 30.42
CA GLY A 198 -0.70 11.12 31.19
C GLY A 198 -1.12 12.43 30.54
N THR A 199 -0.58 12.78 29.36
CA THR A 199 -1.03 13.97 28.62
C THR A 199 -2.53 13.86 28.31
N ILE A 200 -3.30 14.87 28.72
CA ILE A 200 -4.76 14.89 28.50
C ILE A 200 -5.06 15.12 27.01
N VAL A 201 -6.00 14.35 26.46
CA VAL A 201 -6.48 14.55 25.09
C VAL A 201 -7.32 15.82 25.04
N ALA A 202 -7.05 16.70 24.08
CA ALA A 202 -7.81 17.92 23.87
C ALA A 202 -8.38 17.97 22.45
N THR A 203 -9.21 18.96 22.20
CA THR A 203 -9.68 19.33 20.87
C THR A 203 -8.93 20.55 20.35
N GLN A 204 -8.68 20.60 19.05
CA GLN A 204 -8.10 21.77 18.36
C GLN A 204 -8.75 21.90 16.98
N PRO A 205 -8.65 23.07 16.32
CA PRO A 205 -8.98 23.17 14.91
C PRO A 205 -8.27 22.07 14.10
N CYS A 206 -9.02 21.44 13.21
CA CYS A 206 -8.51 20.35 12.40
C CYS A 206 -7.36 20.82 11.49
N ASN A 207 -6.24 20.12 11.52
CA ASN A 207 -5.05 20.39 10.72
C ASN A 207 -4.55 19.10 10.04
N THR A 208 -4.96 18.89 8.79
CA THR A 208 -4.56 17.73 7.99
C THR A 208 -3.05 17.64 7.88
N GLY A 209 -2.48 16.45 8.14
CA GLY A 209 -1.03 16.22 8.12
C GLY A 209 -0.30 16.61 9.41
N SER A 210 -1.00 17.17 10.40
CA SER A 210 -0.40 17.45 11.71
C SER A 210 -0.04 16.16 12.44
N SER A 211 1.21 16.05 12.90
CA SER A 211 1.69 14.87 13.64
C SER A 211 0.90 14.62 14.92
N ARG A 212 0.47 15.67 15.62
CA ARG A 212 -0.31 15.58 16.87
C ARG A 212 -1.81 15.28 16.69
N GLN A 213 -2.31 15.24 15.45
CA GLN A 213 -3.72 14.96 15.14
C GLN A 213 -3.90 13.75 14.20
N SER A 214 -2.82 13.03 13.89
CA SER A 214 -2.87 11.88 12.98
C SER A 214 -3.02 10.58 13.76
N PHE A 215 -4.22 10.00 13.73
CA PHE A 215 -4.56 8.78 14.47
C PHE A 215 -4.80 7.59 13.56
N ALA A 216 -4.45 6.40 14.04
CA ALA A 216 -4.80 5.13 13.44
C ALA A 216 -5.73 4.36 14.39
N TYR A 217 -6.82 3.82 13.84
CA TYR A 217 -7.73 2.92 14.52
C TYR A 217 -7.37 1.48 14.16
N THR A 218 -6.80 0.77 15.13
CA THR A 218 -6.15 -0.52 14.91
C THR A 218 -7.12 -1.70 15.04
N LYS A 219 -6.71 -2.89 14.56
CA LYS A 219 -7.47 -4.14 14.73
C LYS A 219 -7.68 -4.53 16.20
N ASP A 220 -6.84 -4.02 17.10
CA ASP A 220 -6.95 -4.19 18.54
C ASP A 220 -7.96 -3.22 19.18
N LEU A 221 -8.68 -2.43 18.37
CA LEU A 221 -9.61 -1.39 18.78
C LEU A 221 -8.97 -0.21 19.52
N THR A 222 -7.67 0.01 19.36
CA THR A 222 -6.99 1.15 19.94
C THR A 222 -6.98 2.35 19.01
N LEU A 223 -7.09 3.56 19.58
CA LEU A 223 -6.90 4.81 18.87
C LEU A 223 -5.48 5.32 19.15
N ARG A 224 -4.57 5.01 18.24
CA ARG A 224 -3.13 5.24 18.37
C ARG A 224 -2.69 6.49 17.63
N LEU A 225 -1.87 7.32 18.25
CA LEU A 225 -1.24 8.47 17.58
C LEU A 225 -0.09 7.98 16.69
N VAL A 226 -0.19 8.18 15.37
CA VAL A 226 0.75 7.60 14.39
C VAL A 226 2.18 8.09 14.61
N SER A 227 2.38 9.39 14.82
CA SER A 227 3.72 9.98 14.98
C SER A 227 4.44 9.58 16.27
N SER A 228 3.71 9.00 17.24
CA SER A 228 4.31 8.58 18.51
C SER A 228 5.06 7.26 18.41
N ILE A 229 4.88 6.53 17.29
CA ILE A 229 5.61 5.30 17.00
C ILE A 229 7.05 5.68 16.66
N THR A 230 7.97 5.31 17.55
CA THR A 230 9.40 5.58 17.39
C THR A 230 10.20 4.34 17.78
N ALA A 231 11.51 4.34 17.52
CA ALA A 231 12.36 3.25 17.99
C ALA A 231 12.36 3.08 19.53
N LYS A 232 12.12 4.17 20.28
CA LYS A 232 12.03 4.15 21.75
C LYS A 232 10.62 3.83 22.26
N ASN A 233 9.60 4.03 21.43
CA ASN A 233 8.21 3.70 21.72
C ASN A 233 7.60 2.98 20.50
N PRO A 234 7.95 1.72 20.25
CA PRO A 234 7.50 1.00 19.06
C PRO A 234 6.00 0.72 19.07
N GLN A 235 5.36 0.74 20.24
CA GLN A 235 3.92 0.59 20.39
C GLN A 235 3.16 1.89 20.07
N GLY A 236 3.79 3.04 20.31
CA GLY A 236 3.15 4.36 20.23
C GLY A 236 2.33 4.69 21.48
N MET A 237 1.54 5.75 21.37
CA MET A 237 0.68 6.29 22.42
C MET A 237 -0.79 6.13 22.01
N CYS A 238 -1.61 5.62 22.92
CA CYS A 238 -3.02 5.33 22.72
C CYS A 238 -3.87 6.20 23.63
N ILE A 239 -5.08 6.53 23.18
CA ILE A 239 -6.09 7.18 24.02
C ILE A 239 -6.60 6.16 25.06
N ASP A 240 -6.56 6.56 26.32
CA ASP A 240 -6.79 5.74 27.50
C ASP A 240 -7.86 6.37 28.39
N SER A 241 -8.81 5.56 28.86
CA SER A 241 -9.92 5.99 29.73
C SER A 241 -9.63 5.86 31.22
N GLY A 242 -8.48 5.31 31.60
CA GLY A 242 -8.18 4.84 32.96
C GLY A 242 -8.78 3.47 33.26
N ALA A 243 -8.14 2.73 34.18
CA ALA A 243 -8.57 1.38 34.56
C ALA A 243 -9.98 1.33 35.18
N ASP A 244 -10.40 2.40 35.85
CA ASP A 244 -11.74 2.52 36.43
C ASP A 244 -12.50 3.69 35.77
N PRO A 245 -13.05 3.50 34.55
CA PRO A 245 -13.77 4.54 33.84
C PRO A 245 -14.95 5.07 34.66
N VAL A 246 -15.00 6.37 34.88
CA VAL A 246 -16.10 7.07 35.56
C VAL A 246 -16.52 8.30 34.77
N SER A 247 -17.78 8.73 34.90
CA SER A 247 -18.25 9.96 34.26
C SER A 247 -17.43 11.16 34.71
N GLY A 248 -17.01 12.02 33.77
CA GLY A 248 -16.12 13.16 34.00
C GLY A 248 -14.63 12.80 34.07
N GLY A 249 -14.27 11.51 34.01
CA GLY A 249 -12.88 11.07 33.92
C GLY A 249 -12.23 11.56 32.63
N LEU A 250 -11.08 12.22 32.73
CA LEU A 250 -10.36 12.77 31.58
C LEU A 250 -9.66 11.67 30.79
N LEU A 251 -9.72 11.76 29.46
CA LEU A 251 -8.98 10.87 28.58
C LEU A 251 -7.53 11.30 28.49
N GLN A 252 -6.61 10.35 28.54
CA GLN A 252 -5.17 10.61 28.54
C GLN A 252 -4.45 9.76 27.48
N PHE A 253 -3.23 10.16 27.14
CA PHE A 253 -2.32 9.33 26.38
C PHE A 253 -1.52 8.42 27.31
N GLN A 254 -1.57 7.11 27.03
CA GLN A 254 -0.75 6.10 27.67
C GLN A 254 0.03 5.32 26.60
N ILE A 255 1.06 4.58 27.01
CA ILE A 255 1.73 3.65 26.09
C ILE A 255 0.67 2.64 25.64
N CYS A 256 0.59 2.40 24.34
CA CYS A 256 -0.33 1.40 23.80
C CYS A 256 0.00 0.02 24.36
N GLY A 257 -1.03 -0.72 24.78
CA GLY A 257 -0.92 -2.14 25.08
C GLY A 257 -0.42 -2.95 23.89
N VAL A 258 0.00 -4.19 24.16
CA VAL A 258 0.47 -5.13 23.14
C VAL A 258 -0.48 -6.32 23.02
N SER A 259 -0.81 -6.69 21.78
CA SER A 259 -1.63 -7.86 21.49
C SER A 259 -0.91 -9.13 21.99
N PRO A 260 -1.62 -10.12 22.58
CA PRO A 260 -3.08 -10.21 22.71
C PRO A 260 -3.69 -9.52 23.94
N LEU A 261 -2.88 -8.92 24.82
CA LEU A 261 -3.31 -8.36 26.11
C LEU A 261 -3.45 -6.83 26.04
N ILE A 262 -4.36 -6.37 25.20
CA ILE A 262 -4.69 -4.94 25.10
C ILE A 262 -5.64 -4.59 26.24
N PRO A 263 -5.30 -3.63 27.12
CA PRO A 263 -6.19 -3.25 28.21
C PRO A 263 -7.54 -2.74 27.71
N TYR A 264 -8.65 -3.15 28.33
CA TYR A 264 -9.99 -2.75 27.89
C TYR A 264 -10.20 -1.23 27.89
N TYR A 265 -9.52 -0.52 28.79
CA TYR A 265 -9.58 0.94 28.90
C TYR A 265 -8.80 1.68 27.79
N GLN A 266 -8.12 0.96 26.90
CA GLN A 266 -7.55 1.50 25.65
C GLN A 266 -8.33 1.09 24.40
N ARG A 267 -9.40 0.31 24.58
CA ARG A 267 -10.21 -0.24 23.48
C ARG A 267 -11.49 0.55 23.30
N TRP A 268 -11.64 1.11 22.12
CA TRP A 268 -12.74 1.99 21.74
C TRP A 268 -13.57 1.37 20.65
N SER A 269 -14.88 1.54 20.73
CA SER A 269 -15.85 1.01 19.77
C SER A 269 -16.65 2.16 19.18
N LEU A 270 -16.52 2.41 17.88
CA LEU A 270 -17.37 3.39 17.19
C LEU A 270 -18.77 2.80 17.03
N ASN A 271 -19.75 3.34 17.75
CA ASN A 271 -21.11 2.78 17.82
C ASN A 271 -22.06 3.32 16.72
N ASP A 272 -23.34 2.94 16.80
CA ASP A 272 -24.39 3.34 15.86
C ASP A 272 -24.69 4.85 15.81
N SER A 273 -24.38 5.56 16.89
CA SER A 273 -24.51 7.03 16.99
C SER A 273 -23.19 7.75 16.66
N SER A 274 -22.21 7.01 16.13
CA SER A 274 -20.86 7.46 15.85
C SER A 274 -20.16 8.07 17.08
N ASN A 275 -20.39 7.52 18.26
CA ASN A 275 -19.61 7.82 19.46
C ASN A 275 -18.52 6.75 19.64
N PHE A 276 -17.33 7.16 20.08
CA PHE A 276 -16.34 6.22 20.59
C PHE A 276 -16.71 5.80 22.00
N ARG A 277 -17.23 4.58 22.12
CA ARG A 277 -17.66 3.93 23.35
C ARG A 277 -16.52 3.10 23.94
N SER A 278 -16.32 3.15 25.26
CA SER A 278 -15.33 2.33 25.94
C SER A 278 -15.68 0.84 25.87
N THR A 279 -14.71 -0.02 26.16
CA THR A 279 -14.93 -1.47 26.36
C THR A 279 -15.15 -1.76 27.84
N ALA A 280 -16.05 -2.68 28.16
CA ALA A 280 -16.28 -3.12 29.53
C ALA A 280 -15.08 -3.88 30.10
N ASN A 281 -14.99 -3.98 31.42
CA ASN A 281 -13.87 -4.63 32.11
C ASN A 281 -13.71 -6.13 31.78
N ASN A 282 -14.77 -6.78 31.31
CA ASN A 282 -14.70 -8.16 30.80
C ASN A 282 -14.04 -8.29 29.42
N GLY A 283 -13.71 -7.17 28.76
CA GLY A 283 -13.01 -7.13 27.47
C GLY A 283 -13.84 -7.58 26.26
N ILE A 284 -15.12 -7.96 26.45
CA ILE A 284 -15.98 -8.49 25.38
C ILE A 284 -17.24 -7.66 25.16
N ASP A 285 -17.72 -6.96 26.20
CA ASP A 285 -18.91 -6.12 26.11
C ASP A 285 -18.56 -4.65 25.88
N LEU A 286 -19.51 -3.90 25.34
CA LEU A 286 -19.43 -2.45 25.26
C LEU A 286 -19.56 -1.86 26.68
N GLY A 287 -18.66 -0.94 27.04
CA GLY A 287 -18.67 -0.21 28.31
C GLY A 287 -19.82 0.80 28.39
N ALA A 288 -20.00 1.47 29.54
CA ALA A 288 -21.11 2.43 29.72
C ALA A 288 -20.80 3.85 29.20
N PHE A 289 -19.53 4.14 28.92
CA PHE A 289 -19.06 5.51 28.69
C PHE A 289 -18.63 5.78 27.26
N CYS A 290 -18.79 7.01 26.82
CA CYS A 290 -18.41 7.52 25.52
C CYS A 290 -17.47 8.72 25.67
N MET A 291 -16.60 8.93 24.69
CA MET A 291 -15.79 10.15 24.60
C MET A 291 -16.68 11.39 24.44
N HIS A 292 -16.34 12.45 25.15
CA HIS A 292 -17.07 13.71 25.15
C HIS A 292 -16.12 14.90 25.28
N ALA A 293 -16.30 15.93 24.45
CA ALA A 293 -15.58 17.19 24.58
C ALA A 293 -16.26 18.07 25.65
N LYS A 294 -15.63 18.19 26.81
CA LYS A 294 -16.21 18.79 28.03
C LYS A 294 -16.81 20.19 27.83
N ALA A 295 -16.10 21.04 27.07
CA ALA A 295 -16.51 22.41 26.75
C ALA A 295 -17.03 22.54 25.31
N GLY A 296 -17.59 21.46 24.77
CA GLY A 296 -18.04 21.33 23.39
C GLY A 296 -16.91 21.29 22.36
N ALA A 297 -17.27 21.35 21.07
CA ALA A 297 -16.31 21.50 19.98
C ALA A 297 -15.71 22.91 19.96
N THR A 298 -14.80 23.19 20.88
CA THR A 298 -14.09 24.47 21.01
C THR A 298 -12.60 24.23 21.18
N LYS A 299 -11.75 25.20 20.80
CA LYS A 299 -10.30 25.06 20.89
C LYS A 299 -9.87 24.83 22.34
N GLY A 300 -9.17 23.72 22.58
CA GLY A 300 -8.61 23.38 23.89
C GLY A 300 -9.58 22.67 24.84
N ALA A 301 -10.80 22.33 24.41
CA ALA A 301 -11.69 21.54 25.26
C ALA A 301 -11.08 20.16 25.51
N PHE A 302 -10.93 19.78 26.77
CA PHE A 302 -10.47 18.45 27.14
C PHE A 302 -11.53 17.38 26.84
N MET A 303 -11.04 16.20 26.49
CA MET A 303 -11.88 15.03 26.33
C MET A 303 -12.08 14.33 27.68
N GLU A 304 -13.31 13.97 27.96
CA GLU A 304 -13.71 13.22 29.15
C GLU A 304 -14.66 12.07 28.77
N LEU A 305 -14.97 11.25 29.76
CA LEU A 305 -15.99 10.22 29.69
C LEU A 305 -17.35 10.77 30.09
N THR A 306 -18.39 10.40 29.36
CA THR A 306 -19.79 10.64 29.75
C THR A 306 -20.64 9.42 29.45
N SER A 307 -21.86 9.34 29.96
CA SER A 307 -22.81 8.29 29.58
C SER A 307 -23.08 8.32 28.08
N CYS A 308 -22.99 7.17 27.42
CA CYS A 308 -23.35 7.08 26.01
C CYS A 308 -24.83 7.39 25.76
N GLY A 309 -25.15 8.03 24.64
CA GLY A 309 -26.51 8.33 24.20
C GLY A 309 -26.71 9.77 23.78
N GLY A 310 -27.93 10.07 23.31
CA GLY A 310 -28.32 11.37 22.77
C GLY A 310 -28.42 11.39 21.24
N ALA A 311 -28.99 12.48 20.71
CA ALA A 311 -28.93 12.77 19.28
C ALA A 311 -27.49 13.08 18.84
N ALA A 312 -27.22 13.02 17.54
CA ALA A 312 -25.92 13.40 17.01
C ALA A 312 -25.60 14.86 17.35
N ASP A 313 -24.43 15.10 17.95
CA ASP A 313 -23.99 16.44 18.37
C ASP A 313 -22.49 16.64 18.15
N ASN A 314 -22.02 17.89 18.22
CA ASN A 314 -20.62 18.25 18.03
C ASN A 314 -19.71 17.99 19.24
N THR A 315 -20.20 17.34 20.30
CA THR A 315 -19.44 17.10 21.55
C THR A 315 -19.06 15.63 21.72
N ARG A 316 -19.90 14.70 21.23
CA ARG A 316 -19.73 13.25 21.40
C ARG A 316 -19.80 12.46 20.10
N THR A 317 -20.35 13.04 19.03
CA THR A 317 -20.41 12.37 17.73
C THR A 317 -19.14 12.66 16.94
N PHE A 318 -18.55 11.60 16.41
CA PHE A 318 -17.33 11.64 15.64
C PHE A 318 -17.60 11.33 14.18
N ALA A 319 -16.79 11.90 13.32
CA ALA A 319 -16.75 11.54 11.92
C ALA A 319 -15.29 11.37 11.49
N PRO A 320 -14.65 10.26 11.89
CA PRO A 320 -13.25 10.00 11.57
C PRO A 320 -12.99 10.12 10.08
N ASP A 321 -11.83 10.64 9.69
CA ASP A 321 -11.37 10.53 8.30
C ASP A 321 -11.24 9.06 7.91
N ALA A 322 -11.40 8.76 6.63
CA ALA A 322 -11.23 7.41 6.12
C ALA A 322 -9.83 6.85 6.46
N THR A 323 -8.79 7.68 6.35
CA THR A 323 -7.40 7.29 6.64
C THR A 323 -7.10 6.99 8.11
N VAL A 324 -8.05 7.22 9.03
CA VAL A 324 -7.96 6.71 10.41
C VAL A 324 -8.02 5.18 10.42
N GLY A 325 -8.77 4.60 9.49
CA GLY A 325 -8.87 3.16 9.29
C GLY A 325 -10.02 2.48 9.99
N ALA A 326 -10.12 1.18 9.71
CA ALA A 326 -11.33 0.40 9.92
C ALA A 326 -11.41 -0.28 11.29
N GLY A 327 -10.44 -0.05 12.18
CA GLY A 327 -10.39 -0.77 13.44
C GLY A 327 -10.26 -2.28 13.20
N ALA A 328 -11.13 -3.05 13.86
CA ALA A 328 -11.25 -4.49 13.68
C ALA A 328 -12.24 -4.90 12.58
N ALA A 329 -12.82 -3.96 11.81
CA ALA A 329 -13.69 -4.32 10.70
C ALA A 329 -12.92 -5.11 9.65
N ASP A 330 -13.42 -6.28 9.31
CA ASP A 330 -12.89 -7.10 8.24
C ASP A 330 -13.94 -8.10 7.73
N ALA A 331 -13.58 -8.80 6.67
CA ALA A 331 -14.35 -9.92 6.16
C ALA A 331 -14.32 -11.09 7.15
N PRO A 332 -15.36 -11.95 7.17
CA PRO A 332 -16.55 -11.92 6.32
C PRO A 332 -17.66 -10.99 6.81
N ASN A 333 -17.45 -10.28 7.94
CA ASN A 333 -18.54 -9.68 8.70
C ASN A 333 -18.84 -8.23 8.36
N GLN A 334 -17.88 -7.49 7.79
CA GLN A 334 -18.07 -6.11 7.37
C GLN A 334 -17.38 -5.90 6.02
N LEU A 335 -18.03 -5.17 5.11
CA LEU A 335 -17.49 -4.84 3.79
C LEU A 335 -16.72 -3.51 3.86
N VAL A 336 -15.40 -3.58 3.97
CA VAL A 336 -14.52 -2.41 4.13
C VAL A 336 -13.98 -1.95 2.78
N ASN A 337 -14.13 -0.68 2.44
CA ASN A 337 -13.59 -0.15 1.19
C ASN A 337 -12.07 0.09 1.27
N PHE A 338 -11.34 -0.25 0.21
CA PHE A 338 -9.89 -0.13 0.17
C PHE A 338 -9.38 1.27 -0.21
N GLN A 339 -10.13 2.14 -0.87
CA GLN A 339 -9.67 3.53 -1.08
C GLN A 339 -10.13 4.42 0.06
N GLN A 340 -11.37 4.27 0.46
CA GLN A 340 -11.97 4.95 1.60
C GLN A 340 -11.81 4.05 2.83
N PHE A 341 -10.57 3.86 3.29
CA PHE A 341 -10.31 3.02 4.46
C PHE A 341 -11.20 3.42 5.63
N GLY A 342 -11.50 2.50 6.53
CA GLY A 342 -12.38 2.82 7.64
C GLY A 342 -13.80 3.23 7.27
N ARG A 343 -14.20 3.08 6.01
CA ARG A 343 -15.59 3.15 5.57
C ARG A 343 -16.07 1.74 5.24
N CYS A 344 -17.22 1.39 5.80
CA CYS A 344 -17.91 0.13 5.63
C CYS A 344 -19.25 0.36 4.93
N VAL A 345 -19.70 -0.61 4.14
CA VAL A 345 -21.08 -0.61 3.65
C VAL A 345 -22.05 -0.51 4.83
N ASP A 346 -23.04 0.37 4.72
CA ASP A 346 -24.01 0.65 5.78
C ASP A 346 -25.43 0.74 5.19
N VAL A 347 -26.34 -0.08 5.74
CA VAL A 347 -27.78 0.07 5.53
C VAL A 347 -28.24 1.33 6.24
N THR A 348 -28.38 2.38 5.45
CA THR A 348 -28.54 3.76 5.93
C THR A 348 -29.70 3.83 6.92
N ASN A 349 -29.43 4.39 8.10
CA ASN A 349 -30.42 4.56 9.17
C ASN A 349 -31.18 3.28 9.54
N PHE A 350 -30.58 2.09 9.37
CA PHE A 350 -31.24 0.80 9.59
C PHE A 350 -32.51 0.60 8.73
N ASN A 351 -32.62 1.32 7.63
CA ASN A 351 -33.82 1.35 6.82
C ASN A 351 -33.55 0.81 5.41
N VAL A 352 -34.00 -0.43 5.18
CA VAL A 352 -33.90 -1.12 3.89
C VAL A 352 -34.80 -0.52 2.80
N THR A 353 -35.76 0.34 3.15
CA THR A 353 -36.65 0.99 2.17
C THR A 353 -36.04 2.23 1.54
N LEU A 354 -34.89 2.69 2.05
CA LEU A 354 -34.13 3.75 1.39
C LEU A 354 -33.59 3.22 0.06
N GLY A 355 -33.79 3.99 -1.01
CA GLY A 355 -33.36 3.65 -2.37
C GLY A 355 -31.84 3.72 -2.61
N PHE A 356 -31.03 3.68 -1.56
CA PHE A 356 -29.57 3.69 -1.60
C PHE A 356 -28.97 3.16 -0.28
N LEU A 357 -27.71 2.75 -0.33
CA LEU A 357 -26.85 2.51 0.83
C LEU A 357 -25.72 3.53 0.85
N ILE A 358 -25.00 3.61 1.97
CA ILE A 358 -23.85 4.51 2.13
C ILE A 358 -22.60 3.73 2.54
N VAL A 359 -21.45 4.37 2.41
CA VAL A 359 -20.19 3.85 2.95
C VAL A 359 -19.79 4.71 4.14
N TRP A 360 -20.22 4.28 5.33
CA TRP A 360 -20.14 5.00 6.61
C TRP A 360 -18.91 4.58 7.39
N PRO A 361 -18.35 5.40 8.32
CA PRO A 361 -17.37 4.93 9.30
C PRO A 361 -17.69 3.52 9.83
N CYS A 362 -16.69 2.64 9.79
CA CYS A 362 -16.86 1.26 10.22
C CYS A 362 -17.19 1.19 11.72
N LYS A 363 -18.39 0.71 12.02
CA LYS A 363 -18.86 0.46 13.38
C LYS A 363 -18.06 -0.67 13.99
N GLN A 364 -17.72 -0.54 15.27
CA GLN A 364 -16.88 -1.48 15.99
C GLN A 364 -17.55 -1.95 17.27
N ALA A 365 -17.15 -3.14 17.71
CA ALA A 365 -17.40 -3.66 19.03
C ALA A 365 -16.30 -4.67 19.38
N PRO A 366 -16.06 -4.97 20.67
CA PRO A 366 -15.08 -5.98 21.06
C PRO A 366 -15.39 -7.36 20.49
N VAL A 367 -16.67 -7.64 20.23
CA VAL A 367 -17.19 -8.81 19.55
C VAL A 367 -18.17 -8.39 18.44
N ILE A 368 -18.18 -9.12 17.33
CA ILE A 368 -18.97 -8.75 16.14
C ILE A 368 -20.50 -8.69 16.38
N THR A 369 -21.00 -9.42 17.39
CA THR A 369 -22.42 -9.38 17.75
C THR A 369 -22.86 -8.03 18.30
N GLY A 370 -21.93 -7.23 18.82
CA GLY A 370 -22.16 -5.85 19.27
C GLY A 370 -22.16 -4.80 18.15
N VAL A 371 -21.76 -5.17 16.92
CA VAL A 371 -21.90 -4.31 15.74
C VAL A 371 -23.34 -4.38 15.24
N GLY A 372 -23.95 -3.21 14.99
CA GLY A 372 -25.30 -3.10 14.44
C GLY A 372 -25.47 -3.88 13.14
N TRP A 373 -26.64 -4.50 12.95
CA TRP A 373 -26.88 -5.35 11.79
C TRP A 373 -26.71 -4.61 10.45
N ASN A 374 -26.94 -3.31 10.43
CA ASN A 374 -26.81 -2.48 9.24
C ASN A 374 -25.38 -2.40 8.67
N GLN A 375 -24.35 -2.81 9.42
CA GLN A 375 -23.00 -3.00 8.90
C GLN A 375 -22.48 -4.44 9.03
N ARG A 376 -23.30 -5.36 9.52
CA ARG A 376 -22.95 -6.77 9.68
C ARG A 376 -23.48 -7.56 8.49
N PHE A 377 -22.58 -7.99 7.62
CA PHE A 377 -22.89 -8.76 6.44
C PHE A 377 -22.37 -10.19 6.55
N VAL A 378 -22.96 -11.09 5.76
CA VAL A 378 -22.41 -12.40 5.45
C VAL A 378 -22.02 -12.36 3.98
N VAL A 379 -20.72 -12.48 3.72
CA VAL A 379 -20.13 -12.47 2.39
C VAL A 379 -19.72 -13.90 2.02
N PRO A 380 -20.11 -14.43 0.84
CA PRO A 380 -19.66 -15.73 0.36
C PRO A 380 -18.12 -15.81 0.27
N VAL A 381 -17.51 -16.76 0.98
CA VAL A 381 -16.05 -16.97 1.03
C VAL A 381 -15.60 -18.20 0.24
N THR A 382 -14.46 -18.12 -0.42
CA THR A 382 -13.78 -19.30 -0.98
C THR A 382 -12.88 -19.97 0.05
N PRO A 383 -12.55 -21.26 -0.10
CA PRO A 383 -11.49 -21.88 0.69
C PRO A 383 -10.19 -21.07 0.57
N LYS A 384 -9.61 -20.68 1.71
CA LYS A 384 -8.37 -19.87 1.80
C LYS A 384 -8.45 -18.44 1.23
N GLU A 385 -9.64 -17.91 0.93
CA GLU A 385 -9.81 -16.57 0.35
C GLU A 385 -8.99 -16.37 -0.95
N GLU A 386 -8.95 -17.41 -1.80
CA GLU A 386 -8.35 -17.36 -3.13
C GLU A 386 -9.39 -17.71 -4.22
N GLY A 387 -9.28 -17.10 -5.39
CA GLY A 387 -10.17 -17.37 -6.53
C GLY A 387 -11.45 -16.53 -6.56
N LYS A 388 -12.52 -17.11 -7.13
CA LYS A 388 -13.83 -16.46 -7.33
C LYS A 388 -14.95 -17.33 -6.79
N ILE A 389 -16.01 -16.70 -6.28
CA ILE A 389 -17.25 -17.35 -5.86
C ILE A 389 -18.45 -16.47 -6.23
N THR A 390 -19.54 -17.10 -6.64
CA THR A 390 -20.82 -16.42 -6.87
C THR A 390 -21.75 -16.69 -5.69
N GLY A 391 -22.41 -15.64 -5.19
CA GLY A 391 -23.42 -15.81 -4.15
C GLY A 391 -24.11 -14.52 -3.74
N GLN A 392 -24.97 -14.63 -2.73
CA GLN A 392 -25.68 -13.48 -2.15
C GLN A 392 -24.87 -12.91 -0.99
N ILE A 393 -24.76 -11.58 -0.96
CA ILE A 393 -24.28 -10.85 0.21
C ILE A 393 -25.50 -10.50 1.06
N THR A 394 -25.53 -10.95 2.31
CA THR A 394 -26.75 -10.85 3.14
C THR A 394 -26.50 -10.12 4.45
N THR A 395 -27.56 -9.59 5.04
CA THR A 395 -27.60 -9.13 6.44
C THR A 395 -28.89 -9.59 7.10
N TYR A 396 -28.84 -9.84 8.41
CA TYR A 396 -30.00 -10.25 9.19
C TYR A 396 -30.45 -9.10 10.10
N ASP A 397 -31.60 -8.53 9.78
CA ASP A 397 -32.25 -7.53 10.60
C ASP A 397 -32.87 -8.23 11.81
N SER A 398 -32.21 -8.07 12.95
CA SER A 398 -32.63 -8.65 14.22
C SER A 398 -33.91 -8.03 14.79
N THR A 399 -34.32 -6.85 14.32
CA THR A 399 -35.55 -6.17 14.74
C THR A 399 -36.75 -6.80 14.05
N ASN A 400 -36.69 -6.89 12.72
CA ASN A 400 -37.79 -7.44 11.91
C ASN A 400 -37.67 -8.96 11.66
N LYS A 401 -36.64 -9.61 12.20
CA LYS A 401 -36.34 -11.04 12.06
C LYS A 401 -36.28 -11.51 10.60
N LYS A 402 -35.73 -10.66 9.73
CA LYS A 402 -35.72 -10.87 8.27
C LYS A 402 -34.31 -10.76 7.71
N THR A 403 -34.00 -11.63 6.74
CA THR A 403 -32.76 -11.56 5.98
C THR A 403 -32.95 -10.72 4.72
N TYR A 404 -32.04 -9.77 4.52
CA TYR A 404 -32.00 -8.91 3.37
C TYR A 404 -30.74 -9.18 2.55
N CYS A 405 -30.87 -9.05 1.24
CA CYS A 405 -29.82 -9.29 0.25
C CYS A 405 -29.39 -7.98 -0.39
N LEU A 406 -28.08 -7.80 -0.53
CA LEU A 406 -27.52 -6.70 -1.31
C LEU A 406 -27.98 -6.84 -2.76
N THR A 407 -28.62 -5.80 -3.28
CA THR A 407 -29.31 -5.85 -4.57
C THR A 407 -28.74 -4.80 -5.51
N THR A 408 -28.29 -5.21 -6.69
CA THR A 408 -27.81 -4.27 -7.71
C THR A 408 -28.97 -3.46 -8.30
N PHE A 409 -28.65 -2.36 -8.97
CA PHE A 409 -29.64 -1.56 -9.67
C PHE A 409 -30.17 -2.28 -10.92
N THR A 410 -31.36 -1.92 -11.37
CA THR A 410 -31.91 -2.40 -12.63
C THR A 410 -31.46 -1.49 -13.78
N PRO A 411 -30.77 -2.00 -14.82
CA PRO A 411 -30.42 -1.19 -15.99
C PRO A 411 -31.63 -0.51 -16.61
N GLY A 412 -31.52 0.79 -16.88
CA GLY A 412 -32.64 1.63 -17.38
C GLY A 412 -33.60 2.13 -16.30
N GLY A 413 -33.39 1.75 -15.03
CA GLY A 413 -34.10 2.31 -13.89
C GLY A 413 -33.71 3.77 -13.60
N THR A 414 -34.52 4.43 -12.78
CA THR A 414 -34.30 5.82 -12.36
C THR A 414 -33.20 5.99 -11.31
N SER A 415 -32.83 4.91 -10.62
CA SER A 415 -31.74 4.87 -9.64
C SER A 415 -30.63 3.94 -10.11
N HIS A 416 -29.39 4.35 -9.86
CA HIS A 416 -28.19 3.58 -10.14
C HIS A 416 -27.50 3.10 -8.84
N PHE A 417 -28.14 3.33 -7.69
CA PHE A 417 -27.61 2.94 -6.38
C PHE A 417 -27.89 1.47 -6.05
N VAL A 418 -27.00 0.89 -5.27
CA VAL A 418 -27.19 -0.43 -4.66
C VAL A 418 -28.13 -0.30 -3.47
N THR A 419 -29.01 -1.28 -3.28
CA THR A 419 -30.05 -1.28 -2.23
C THR A 419 -30.07 -2.59 -1.45
N MET A 420 -30.95 -2.69 -0.45
CA MET A 420 -31.28 -3.93 0.23
C MET A 420 -32.71 -4.33 -0.10
N GLN A 421 -32.91 -5.60 -0.43
CA GLN A 421 -34.25 -6.18 -0.63
C GLN A 421 -34.38 -7.47 0.16
N ALA A 422 -35.62 -7.93 0.38
CA ALA A 422 -35.84 -9.24 0.98
C ALA A 422 -35.13 -10.30 0.15
N CYS A 423 -34.38 -11.20 0.79
CA CYS A 423 -33.71 -12.24 0.03
C CYS A 423 -34.73 -13.10 -0.74
N PRO A 424 -34.44 -13.44 -2.01
CA PRO A 424 -35.29 -14.30 -2.82
C PRO A 424 -35.65 -15.61 -2.11
N THR A 425 -36.93 -15.95 -2.16
CA THR A 425 -37.48 -17.27 -1.79
C THR A 425 -37.64 -18.15 -3.04
N LEU A 426 -38.07 -19.40 -2.85
CA LEU A 426 -38.40 -20.34 -3.95
C LEU A 426 -39.49 -19.83 -4.90
N LEU A 427 -40.27 -18.82 -4.50
CA LEU A 427 -41.34 -18.22 -5.32
C LEU A 427 -40.87 -16.97 -6.09
N SER A 428 -39.62 -16.54 -5.91
CA SER A 428 -39.12 -15.32 -6.55
C SER A 428 -38.88 -15.55 -8.04
N THR A 429 -39.04 -14.48 -8.81
CA THR A 429 -38.72 -14.47 -10.23
C THR A 429 -37.21 -14.63 -10.45
N ALA A 430 -36.84 -15.14 -11.63
CA ALA A 430 -35.42 -15.24 -12.01
C ALA A 430 -34.71 -13.88 -12.02
N ALA A 431 -35.44 -12.79 -12.31
CA ALA A 431 -34.91 -11.43 -12.29
C ALA A 431 -34.55 -10.99 -10.86
N GLU A 432 -35.41 -11.25 -9.88
CA GLU A 432 -35.15 -10.96 -8.46
C GLU A 432 -33.97 -11.78 -7.93
N VAL A 433 -33.89 -13.06 -8.29
CA VAL A 433 -32.74 -13.90 -7.95
C VAL A 433 -31.47 -13.30 -8.55
N LYS A 434 -31.47 -12.99 -9.85
CA LYS A 434 -30.31 -12.42 -10.56
C LYS A 434 -29.86 -11.07 -10.00
N ALA A 435 -30.78 -10.23 -9.55
CA ALA A 435 -30.45 -8.91 -8.99
C ALA A 435 -29.70 -8.98 -7.64
N THR A 436 -29.75 -10.11 -6.95
CA THR A 436 -29.10 -10.33 -5.64
C THR A 436 -27.83 -11.17 -5.70
N GLN A 437 -27.44 -11.66 -6.88
CA GLN A 437 -26.22 -12.45 -7.07
C GLN A 437 -25.02 -11.56 -7.38
N TRP A 438 -23.88 -11.90 -6.78
CA TRP A 438 -22.62 -11.19 -6.96
C TRP A 438 -21.48 -12.18 -7.17
N ASP A 439 -20.61 -11.87 -8.14
CA ASP A 439 -19.34 -12.56 -8.35
C ASP A 439 -18.26 -11.87 -7.50
N ILE A 440 -17.82 -12.56 -6.46
CA ILE A 440 -16.83 -12.07 -5.50
C ILE A 440 -15.49 -12.69 -5.85
N SER A 441 -14.53 -11.84 -6.19
CA SER A 441 -13.15 -12.23 -6.44
C SER A 441 -12.32 -11.92 -5.20
N TYR A 442 -11.64 -12.92 -4.64
CA TYR A 442 -10.67 -12.73 -3.57
C TYR A 442 -9.27 -12.53 -4.15
N LYS A 443 -8.23 -13.10 -3.54
CA LYS A 443 -6.90 -13.11 -4.11
C LYS A 443 -6.88 -13.96 -5.38
N ILE A 444 -6.60 -13.33 -6.51
CA ILE A 444 -6.31 -14.01 -7.77
C ILE A 444 -4.79 -13.97 -7.98
N PRO A 445 -4.11 -15.13 -8.06
CA PRO A 445 -2.68 -15.18 -8.31
C PRO A 445 -2.31 -14.36 -9.55
N ASN A 446 -1.26 -13.54 -9.42
CA ASN A 446 -0.71 -12.72 -10.50
C ASN A 446 -1.66 -11.67 -11.12
N SER A 447 -2.85 -11.42 -10.56
CA SER A 447 -3.77 -10.39 -11.06
C SER A 447 -4.37 -9.56 -9.92
N TYR A 448 -3.77 -8.40 -9.66
CA TYR A 448 -4.29 -7.49 -8.63
C TYR A 448 -5.58 -6.82 -9.07
N ASP A 449 -5.68 -6.39 -10.32
CA ASP A 449 -6.79 -5.57 -10.82
C ASP A 449 -8.12 -6.31 -10.67
N THR A 450 -8.12 -7.63 -10.88
CA THR A 450 -9.30 -8.49 -10.70
C THR A 450 -9.42 -9.10 -9.30
N SER A 451 -8.52 -8.80 -8.38
CA SER A 451 -8.59 -9.30 -6.99
C SER A 451 -9.40 -8.36 -6.10
N TYR A 452 -10.10 -8.93 -5.12
CA TYR A 452 -10.89 -8.22 -4.09
C TYR A 452 -12.00 -7.32 -4.64
N ILE A 453 -12.57 -7.68 -5.79
CA ILE A 453 -13.69 -6.96 -6.40
C ILE A 453 -14.97 -7.76 -6.25
N ILE A 454 -16.10 -7.05 -6.19
CA ILE A 454 -17.44 -7.63 -6.11
C ILE A 454 -18.17 -7.17 -7.37
N VAL A 455 -18.56 -8.09 -8.25
CA VAL A 455 -19.12 -7.78 -9.58
C VAL A 455 -20.58 -8.20 -9.62
N ASP A 456 -21.46 -7.32 -10.09
CA ASP A 456 -22.87 -7.63 -10.26
C ASP A 456 -23.13 -8.48 -11.51
N THR A 457 -24.38 -8.94 -11.68
CA THR A 457 -24.79 -9.74 -12.83
C THR A 457 -24.84 -8.98 -14.17
N ASN A 458 -24.53 -7.69 -14.17
CA ASN A 458 -24.36 -6.84 -15.35
C ASN A 458 -22.88 -6.59 -15.69
N GLY A 459 -21.94 -7.22 -14.97
CA GLY A 459 -20.51 -7.04 -15.18
C GLY A 459 -19.94 -5.73 -14.63
N ARG A 460 -20.64 -5.10 -13.67
CA ARG A 460 -20.23 -3.84 -13.03
C ARG A 460 -19.72 -4.09 -11.62
N CYS A 461 -18.68 -3.38 -11.23
CA CYS A 461 -18.04 -3.53 -9.93
C CYS A 461 -18.76 -2.68 -8.87
N LEU A 462 -19.02 -3.26 -7.70
CA LEU A 462 -19.47 -2.56 -6.51
C LEU A 462 -18.46 -1.48 -6.14
N SER A 463 -18.93 -0.24 -5.99
CA SER A 463 -18.07 0.91 -5.71
C SER A 463 -18.82 1.94 -4.86
N PRO A 464 -18.17 2.60 -3.89
CA PRO A 464 -18.66 3.91 -3.45
C PRO A 464 -18.59 4.91 -4.60
N THR A 465 -19.37 5.98 -4.47
CA THR A 465 -19.17 7.20 -5.25
C THR A 465 -17.81 7.82 -4.91
N ASN A 466 -17.15 8.41 -5.90
CA ASN A 466 -15.81 8.96 -5.73
C ASN A 466 -15.88 10.39 -5.18
N LEU A 467 -15.67 10.56 -3.88
CA LEU A 467 -15.66 11.88 -3.22
C LEU A 467 -14.54 12.81 -3.70
N ASP A 468 -13.51 12.28 -4.36
CA ASP A 468 -12.43 13.08 -4.94
C ASP A 468 -12.81 13.63 -6.33
N ASP A 469 -13.92 13.16 -6.93
CA ASP A 469 -14.41 13.68 -8.20
C ASP A 469 -15.13 15.03 -7.97
N LYS A 470 -14.51 16.10 -8.47
CA LYS A 470 -15.07 17.46 -8.40
C LYS A 470 -16.39 17.62 -9.16
N LYS A 471 -16.72 16.68 -10.06
CA LYS A 471 -17.98 16.66 -10.82
C LYS A 471 -19.02 15.75 -10.22
N LEU A 472 -18.78 15.20 -9.02
CA LEU A 472 -19.71 14.30 -8.37
C LEU A 472 -21.07 14.99 -8.15
N PRO A 473 -22.18 14.42 -8.65
CA PRO A 473 -23.50 14.98 -8.44
C PRO A 473 -23.84 15.11 -6.94
N PRO A 474 -24.54 16.18 -6.51
CA PRO A 474 -24.96 16.32 -5.12
C PRO A 474 -25.85 15.18 -4.60
N ASP A 475 -26.55 14.47 -5.50
CA ASP A 475 -27.40 13.33 -5.16
C ASP A 475 -26.61 12.04 -4.93
N ASP A 476 -25.35 11.98 -5.34
CA ASP A 476 -24.46 10.83 -5.21
C ASP A 476 -23.69 10.84 -3.87
N ILE A 477 -23.91 11.88 -3.07
CA ILE A 477 -23.38 12.02 -1.72
C ILE A 477 -24.53 11.99 -0.72
N PHE A 478 -24.29 11.36 0.43
CA PHE A 478 -25.17 11.50 1.57
C PHE A 478 -24.65 12.63 2.44
N LYS A 479 -25.45 13.70 2.56
CA LYS A 479 -25.12 14.88 3.36
C LYS A 479 -25.59 14.65 4.80
N GLY A 480 -24.68 14.16 5.63
CA GLY A 480 -24.81 14.19 7.10
C GLY A 480 -23.91 15.28 7.69
N SER A 481 -23.30 15.02 8.85
CA SER A 481 -22.22 15.85 9.40
C SER A 481 -20.90 15.75 8.67
N THR A 482 -20.73 14.67 7.92
CA THR A 482 -19.66 14.52 6.95
C THR A 482 -20.25 14.11 5.62
N VAL A 483 -19.55 14.50 4.57
CA VAL A 483 -19.83 14.00 3.23
C VAL A 483 -19.39 12.55 3.21
N VAL A 484 -20.35 11.65 2.99
CA VAL A 484 -20.09 10.21 2.83
C VAL A 484 -20.63 9.75 1.49
N SER A 485 -19.95 8.77 0.92
CA SER A 485 -20.27 8.19 -0.38
C SER A 485 -21.56 7.39 -0.30
N LYS A 486 -22.40 7.46 -1.34
CA LYS A 486 -23.42 6.44 -1.59
C LYS A 486 -22.78 5.22 -2.26
N LEU A 487 -23.41 4.07 -2.11
CA LEU A 487 -22.97 2.82 -2.73
C LEU A 487 -23.63 2.64 -4.10
N THR A 488 -22.82 2.37 -5.11
CA THR A 488 -23.21 2.27 -6.53
C THR A 488 -22.48 1.09 -7.21
N THR A 489 -22.71 0.90 -8.50
CA THR A 489 -21.84 0.07 -9.35
C THR A 489 -21.25 0.87 -10.51
N ALA A 490 -19.98 0.60 -10.81
CA ALA A 490 -19.21 1.27 -11.86
C ALA A 490 -18.66 0.25 -12.86
N LEU A 491 -18.18 0.72 -14.02
CA LEU A 491 -17.41 -0.14 -14.92
C LEU A 491 -16.17 -0.63 -14.18
N CYS A 492 -15.91 -1.93 -14.22
CA CYS A 492 -14.76 -2.52 -13.55
C CYS A 492 -13.45 -1.97 -14.16
N ASP A 493 -12.66 -1.27 -13.36
CA ASP A 493 -11.38 -0.65 -13.74
C ASP A 493 -10.20 -1.13 -12.88
N GLY A 494 -10.48 -1.97 -11.88
CA GLY A 494 -9.47 -2.52 -10.97
C GLY A 494 -8.92 -1.50 -9.97
N SER A 495 -9.51 -0.30 -9.89
CA SER A 495 -9.10 0.76 -8.97
C SER A 495 -9.23 0.35 -7.51
N LYS A 496 -8.55 1.11 -6.64
CA LYS A 496 -8.66 0.93 -5.18
C LYS A 496 -10.08 1.18 -4.68
N LEU A 497 -10.85 2.03 -5.34
CA LEU A 497 -12.24 2.35 -4.98
C LEU A 497 -13.15 1.13 -5.13
N GLN A 498 -12.85 0.24 -6.08
CA GLN A 498 -13.65 -0.97 -6.35
C GLN A 498 -13.23 -2.19 -5.51
N LYS A 499 -12.23 -2.02 -4.63
CA LYS A 499 -11.69 -3.11 -3.83
C LYS A 499 -12.32 -3.13 -2.43
N TRP A 500 -12.73 -4.31 -2.01
CA TRP A 500 -13.42 -4.56 -0.75
C TRP A 500 -12.67 -5.61 0.05
N ASN A 501 -12.38 -5.30 1.32
CA ASN A 501 -11.62 -6.16 2.23
C ASN A 501 -10.25 -6.59 1.66
N ALA A 502 -9.70 -5.79 0.74
CA ALA A 502 -8.39 -6.05 0.19
C ALA A 502 -7.35 -5.86 1.30
N PRO A 503 -6.45 -6.84 1.50
CA PRO A 503 -5.38 -6.69 2.46
C PRO A 503 -4.48 -5.53 2.05
N PRO A 504 -3.96 -4.77 3.03
CA PRO A 504 -3.10 -3.63 2.77
C PRO A 504 -1.98 -3.98 1.79
N ASN A 505 -1.27 -5.08 2.02
CA ASN A 505 0.01 -5.35 1.35
C ASN A 505 -0.06 -6.05 -0.02
N ILE A 506 -1.22 -6.07 -0.71
CA ILE A 506 -1.37 -6.91 -1.93
C ILE A 506 -1.15 -6.20 -3.25
N ALA A 507 -1.05 -4.87 -3.27
CA ALA A 507 -0.47 -4.21 -4.44
C ALA A 507 1.03 -4.61 -4.51
N LYS A 508 1.34 -5.66 -5.27
CA LYS A 508 2.69 -6.08 -5.65
C LYS A 508 3.05 -5.65 -7.09
N PRO A 509 2.87 -4.39 -7.54
CA PRO A 509 3.72 -3.94 -8.63
C PRO A 509 5.18 -4.07 -8.17
N ILE A 510 6.09 -4.46 -9.06
CA ILE A 510 7.52 -4.49 -8.75
C ILE A 510 7.90 -3.06 -8.29
N PRO A 511 8.42 -2.85 -7.07
CA PRO A 511 8.64 -1.50 -6.53
C PRO A 511 9.74 -0.72 -7.26
N LEU A 512 10.53 -1.43 -8.08
CA LEU A 512 11.53 -0.86 -8.96
C LEU A 512 10.89 -0.61 -10.33
N LYS A 513 10.91 0.65 -10.79
CA LYS A 513 10.44 1.09 -12.10
C LYS A 513 11.54 1.87 -12.83
N ASP A 514 11.31 2.15 -14.10
CA ASP A 514 12.14 3.03 -14.92
C ASP A 514 13.62 2.61 -14.96
N ILE A 515 13.88 1.29 -14.98
CA ILE A 515 15.25 0.77 -15.10
C ILE A 515 15.73 1.04 -16.52
N GLY A 516 16.76 1.87 -16.64
CA GLY A 516 17.35 2.22 -17.93
C GLY A 516 18.84 2.55 -17.83
N GLU A 517 19.56 2.29 -18.92
CA GLU A 517 20.92 2.78 -19.15
C GLU A 517 20.84 4.25 -19.60
N LYS A 518 21.70 5.11 -19.04
CA LYS A 518 21.79 6.54 -19.38
C LYS A 518 22.94 6.84 -20.31
#